data_AF-A0A7Y0JRA1-F1
#
_entry.id   AF-A0A7Y0JRA1-F1
#
_cell.length_a   1.000
_cell.length_b   1.000
_cell.length_c   1.000
_cell.angle_alpha   90.00
_cell.angle_beta   90.00
_cell.angle_gamma   90.00
#
_symmetry.space_group_name_H-M   'P 1'
#
loop_
_entity.id
_entity.type
_entity.pdbx_description
1 polymer ?
#
loop_
_entity_poly.entity_id
_entity_poly.type
_entity_poly.pdbx_seq_one_letter_code
_entity_poly.pdbx_strand_id
1 'polypeptide(L)'
;MESAAPPDPPSGGWELAVIYTAVARFHTDKKVSVTGCTKLQCSEGTDSLGRYPGSFVKAVKEQGSGRLTDGRYLNWSYDVGYWLDTAPRNASGGTLVPYVSAAADPSVLPQGTAFTVTGCGHLSNKKSPPPAAMCDRLSAASWEVSDEFTPGSGGDHHVDLYIGEETQKNFTNTQWYNTLSGATLTLASADR
;
A
#
# COMPACT_ATOMS: atom_id res chain seq x y z
N MET A 1 14.25 -32.38 -13.85
CA MET A 1 13.00 -31.69 -13.45
C MET A 1 13.12 -31.52 -11.95
N GLU A 2 13.58 -30.36 -11.52
CA GLU A 2 13.70 -30.05 -10.08
C GLU A 2 12.28 -29.87 -9.54
N SER A 3 11.91 -30.64 -8.51
CA SER A 3 10.60 -30.54 -7.89
C SER A 3 10.65 -29.39 -6.88
N ALA A 4 9.86 -28.34 -7.09
CA ALA A 4 9.73 -27.26 -6.13
C ALA A 4 9.31 -27.81 -4.76
N ALA A 5 9.88 -27.27 -3.68
CA ALA A 5 9.48 -27.61 -2.31
C ALA A 5 7.99 -27.26 -2.09
N PRO A 6 7.27 -28.02 -1.25
CA PRO A 6 5.89 -27.68 -0.92
C PRO A 6 5.81 -26.31 -0.23
N PRO A 7 4.73 -25.54 -0.44
CA PRO A 7 4.50 -24.27 0.24
C PRO A 7 4.48 -24.46 1.76
N ASP A 8 4.90 -23.43 2.48
CA ASP A 8 4.81 -23.39 3.94
C ASP A 8 3.35 -23.52 4.41
N PRO A 9 3.10 -24.06 5.62
CA PRO A 9 1.74 -24.17 6.14
C PRO A 9 1.06 -22.78 6.21
N PRO A 10 -0.25 -22.70 5.97
CA PRO A 10 -0.97 -21.43 6.07
C PRO A 10 -0.84 -20.82 7.47
N SER A 11 -0.52 -19.52 7.53
CA SER A 11 -0.45 -18.71 8.73
C SER A 11 -1.72 -17.87 8.85
N GLY A 12 -2.49 -18.07 9.94
CA GLY A 12 -3.77 -17.40 10.17
C GLY A 12 -3.67 -16.22 11.14
N GLY A 13 -4.75 -15.43 11.25
CA GLY A 13 -4.85 -14.33 12.22
C GLY A 13 -4.42 -12.96 11.68
N TRP A 14 -4.21 -12.85 10.37
CA TRP A 14 -3.72 -11.64 9.74
C TRP A 14 -4.78 -10.55 9.62
N GLU A 15 -4.32 -9.32 9.77
CA GLU A 15 -4.98 -8.11 9.34
C GLU A 15 -4.51 -7.74 7.93
N LEU A 16 -5.44 -7.48 7.02
CA LEU A 16 -5.17 -6.99 5.68
C LEU A 16 -5.83 -5.61 5.53
N ALA A 17 -5.04 -4.59 5.24
CA ALA A 17 -5.55 -3.33 4.73
C ALA A 17 -5.03 -3.10 3.30
N VAL A 18 -5.59 -2.12 2.60
CA VAL A 18 -5.13 -1.75 1.27
C VAL A 18 -4.50 -0.37 1.31
N ILE A 19 -3.40 -0.23 0.58
CA ILE A 19 -2.82 1.06 0.24
C ILE A 19 -3.04 1.32 -1.25
N TYR A 20 -3.27 2.58 -1.59
CA TYR A 20 -3.56 2.99 -2.97
C TYR A 20 -2.91 4.33 -3.29
N THR A 21 -2.69 4.59 -4.56
CA THR A 21 -2.22 5.90 -5.01
C THR A 21 -3.42 6.83 -5.21
N ALA A 22 -3.50 7.90 -4.42
CA ALA A 22 -4.53 8.93 -4.59
C ALA A 22 -4.42 9.57 -5.99
N VAL A 23 -5.50 10.03 -6.61
CA VAL A 23 -5.47 10.65 -7.94
C VAL A 23 -6.10 12.03 -7.85
N ALA A 24 -5.27 13.06 -8.04
CA ALA A 24 -5.63 14.45 -7.78
C ALA A 24 -6.95 14.92 -8.42
N ARG A 25 -7.33 14.36 -9.59
CA ARG A 25 -8.57 14.71 -10.31
C ARG A 25 -9.85 14.34 -9.56
N PHE A 26 -9.80 13.42 -8.60
CA PHE A 26 -10.97 13.03 -7.80
C PHE A 26 -11.19 13.91 -6.57
N HIS A 27 -10.23 14.77 -6.25
CA HIS A 27 -10.30 15.70 -5.13
C HIS A 27 -10.55 17.13 -5.64
N THR A 28 -11.59 17.79 -5.11
CA THR A 28 -12.05 19.10 -5.63
C THR A 28 -12.11 20.19 -4.57
N ASP A 29 -11.63 19.92 -3.37
CA ASP A 29 -11.60 20.89 -2.27
C ASP A 29 -10.50 21.95 -2.47
N LYS A 30 -10.43 22.89 -1.53
CA LYS A 30 -9.52 24.04 -1.61
C LYS A 30 -8.06 23.56 -1.70
N LYS A 31 -7.32 24.17 -2.63
CA LYS A 31 -5.89 23.88 -2.79
C LYS A 31 -5.04 24.45 -1.66
N VAL A 32 -4.19 23.61 -1.08
CA VAL A 32 -3.16 23.95 -0.08
C VAL A 32 -1.78 23.92 -0.72
N SER A 33 -0.85 24.72 -0.19
CA SER A 33 0.55 24.67 -0.62
C SER A 33 1.24 23.45 -0.05
N VAL A 34 2.05 22.79 -0.87
CA VAL A 34 2.89 21.68 -0.44
C VAL A 34 4.35 22.08 -0.61
N THR A 35 5.13 21.86 0.44
CA THR A 35 6.58 21.99 0.42
C THR A 35 7.22 20.63 0.64
N GLY A 36 8.41 20.46 0.10
CA GLY A 36 9.13 19.20 0.18
C GLY A 36 10.36 19.21 -0.71
N CYS A 37 10.71 18.04 -1.21
CA CYS A 37 11.86 17.80 -2.05
C CYS A 37 11.46 17.72 -3.53
N THR A 38 12.27 18.29 -4.43
CA THR A 38 12.03 18.16 -5.87
C THR A 38 12.40 16.77 -6.44
N LYS A 39 13.05 15.93 -5.64
CA LYS A 39 13.47 14.56 -5.95
C LYS A 39 13.65 13.75 -4.65
N LEU A 40 13.68 12.42 -4.74
CA LEU A 40 13.81 11.52 -3.58
C LEU A 40 15.08 11.75 -2.74
N GLN A 41 16.23 12.06 -3.36
CA GLN A 41 17.49 12.29 -2.63
C GLN A 41 17.50 13.68 -1.96
N CYS A 42 16.74 13.79 -0.86
CA CYS A 42 16.57 14.97 -0.02
C CYS A 42 15.87 14.53 1.28
N SER A 43 15.97 15.33 2.35
CA SER A 43 15.25 15.10 3.60
C SER A 43 14.65 16.42 4.07
N GLU A 44 13.36 16.39 4.40
CA GLU A 44 12.57 17.53 4.91
C GLU A 44 12.73 18.81 4.08
N GLY A 45 12.72 18.68 2.75
CA GLY A 45 12.86 19.81 1.84
C GLY A 45 11.81 20.90 2.06
N THR A 46 12.17 22.13 1.74
CA THR A 46 11.29 23.31 1.88
C THR A 46 10.92 23.93 0.54
N ASP A 47 11.28 23.28 -0.57
CA ASP A 47 10.96 23.74 -1.92
C ASP A 47 9.45 23.72 -2.15
N SER A 48 8.94 24.70 -2.90
CA SER A 48 7.54 24.69 -3.30
C SER A 48 7.29 23.59 -4.34
N LEU A 49 6.50 22.58 -3.97
CA LEU A 49 6.11 21.49 -4.86
C LEU A 49 4.80 21.78 -5.61
N GLY A 50 4.14 22.90 -5.30
CA GLY A 50 2.89 23.34 -5.92
C GLY A 50 1.73 23.46 -4.95
N ARG A 51 0.52 23.55 -5.51
CA ARG A 51 -0.73 23.65 -4.75
C ARG A 51 -1.74 22.61 -5.21
N TYR A 52 -2.20 21.77 -4.29
CA TYR A 52 -3.07 20.63 -4.57
C TYR A 52 -4.28 20.61 -3.64
N PRO A 53 -5.41 19.98 -4.02
CA PRO A 53 -6.56 19.83 -3.13
C PRO A 53 -6.15 19.28 -1.75
N GLY A 54 -6.64 19.88 -0.67
CA GLY A 54 -6.23 19.51 0.68
C GLY A 54 -6.49 18.03 1.00
N SER A 55 -7.63 17.51 0.56
CA SER A 55 -7.97 16.09 0.72
C SER A 55 -7.04 15.15 -0.06
N PHE A 56 -6.53 15.57 -1.22
CA PHE A 56 -5.52 14.82 -1.98
C PHE A 56 -4.20 14.80 -1.22
N VAL A 57 -3.72 15.96 -0.73
CA VAL A 57 -2.47 16.04 0.04
C VAL A 57 -2.54 15.17 1.30
N LYS A 58 -3.68 15.19 1.99
CA LYS A 58 -3.93 14.31 3.12
C LYS A 58 -3.85 12.82 2.71
N ALA A 59 -4.52 12.44 1.64
CA ALA A 59 -4.47 11.06 1.15
C ALA A 59 -3.05 10.62 0.77
N VAL A 60 -2.25 11.49 0.13
CA VAL A 60 -0.83 11.22 -0.16
C VAL A 60 -0.04 10.95 1.11
N LYS A 61 -0.28 11.73 2.18
CA LYS A 61 0.39 11.52 3.46
C LYS A 61 0.00 10.20 4.13
N GLU A 62 -1.27 9.83 4.02
CA GLU A 62 -1.79 8.61 4.64
C GLU A 62 -1.48 7.34 3.84
N GLN A 63 -1.34 7.45 2.52
CA GLN A 63 -1.21 6.32 1.60
C GLN A 63 0.18 6.23 0.93
N GLY A 64 1.06 7.20 1.18
CA GLY A 64 2.43 7.26 0.66
C GLY A 64 2.57 7.82 -0.75
N SER A 65 1.53 7.83 -1.58
CA SER A 65 1.64 8.29 -2.99
C SER A 65 0.36 8.90 -3.54
N GLY A 66 0.51 9.84 -4.48
CA GLY A 66 -0.60 10.35 -5.28
C GLY A 66 -0.20 10.86 -6.65
N ARG A 67 -1.01 10.54 -7.66
CA ARG A 67 -0.83 10.96 -9.04
C ARG A 67 -1.40 12.35 -9.29
N LEU A 68 -0.56 13.21 -9.84
CA LEU A 68 -0.87 14.56 -10.27
C LEU A 68 -1.52 14.57 -11.65
N THR A 69 -2.15 15.69 -12.01
CA THR A 69 -2.84 15.84 -13.30
C THR A 69 -1.91 15.82 -14.50
N ASP A 70 -0.63 16.14 -14.31
CA ASP A 70 0.42 16.09 -15.32
C ASP A 70 1.10 14.72 -15.44
N GLY A 71 0.63 13.72 -14.69
CA GLY A 71 1.14 12.35 -14.72
C GLY A 71 2.30 12.06 -13.78
N ARG A 72 2.87 13.08 -13.11
CA ARG A 72 3.87 12.87 -12.06
C ARG A 72 3.23 12.38 -10.77
N TYR A 73 4.06 11.96 -9.83
CA TYR A 73 3.64 11.50 -8.51
C TYR A 73 4.17 12.44 -7.44
N LEU A 74 3.28 12.81 -6.51
CA LEU A 74 3.63 13.36 -5.22
C LEU A 74 3.69 12.19 -4.24
N ASN A 75 4.88 11.90 -3.72
CA ASN A 75 5.09 10.84 -2.74
C ASN A 75 5.30 11.45 -1.35
N TRP A 76 5.13 10.64 -0.32
CA TRP A 76 5.39 11.02 1.07
C TRP A 76 5.93 9.84 1.87
N SER A 77 6.87 10.11 2.76
CA SER A 77 7.34 9.18 3.78
C SER A 77 7.73 9.95 5.04
N TYR A 78 7.84 9.24 6.15
CA TYR A 78 8.21 9.83 7.43
C TYR A 78 9.62 10.47 7.38
N ASP A 79 10.60 9.81 6.75
CA ASP A 79 12.01 10.26 6.75
C ASP A 79 12.33 11.36 5.73
N VAL A 80 11.51 11.49 4.69
CA VAL A 80 11.74 12.43 3.57
C VAL A 80 10.79 13.63 3.63
N GLY A 81 9.56 13.43 4.08
CA GLY A 81 8.47 14.36 3.81
C GLY A 81 7.93 14.16 2.38
N TYR A 82 7.43 15.22 1.75
CA TYR A 82 6.91 15.13 0.39
C TYR A 82 8.02 15.19 -0.66
N TRP A 83 7.87 14.48 -1.78
CA TRP A 83 8.69 14.72 -2.97
C TRP A 83 7.96 14.46 -4.28
N LEU A 84 8.50 14.98 -5.37
CA LEU A 84 8.03 14.72 -6.73
C LEU A 84 8.82 13.59 -7.39
N ASP A 85 8.13 12.73 -8.13
CA ASP A 85 8.72 11.62 -8.88
C ASP A 85 7.90 11.27 -10.12
N THR A 86 8.37 10.28 -10.86
CA THR A 86 7.76 9.67 -12.05
C THR A 86 6.99 8.39 -11.73
N ALA A 87 7.07 7.89 -10.49
CA ALA A 87 6.41 6.67 -10.04
C ALA A 87 6.03 6.74 -8.55
N PRO A 88 5.03 5.94 -8.09
CA PRO A 88 4.82 5.68 -6.68
C PRO A 88 5.98 4.81 -6.16
N ARG A 89 6.61 5.23 -5.05
CA ARG A 89 7.85 4.59 -4.56
C ARG A 89 7.59 3.75 -3.32
N ASN A 90 8.29 2.63 -3.21
CA ASN A 90 8.39 1.86 -1.97
C ASN A 90 9.58 2.34 -1.12
N ALA A 91 9.71 1.82 0.10
CA ALA A 91 10.77 2.15 1.07
C ALA A 91 12.21 2.04 0.51
N SER A 92 12.45 1.12 -0.43
CA SER A 92 13.77 0.93 -1.08
C SER A 92 14.05 1.88 -2.26
N GLY A 93 13.08 2.74 -2.63
CA GLY A 93 13.15 3.59 -3.83
C GLY A 93 12.73 2.89 -5.13
N GLY A 94 12.32 1.61 -5.05
CA GLY A 94 11.66 0.87 -6.12
C GLY A 94 10.27 1.43 -6.43
N THR A 95 9.59 0.87 -7.44
CA THR A 95 8.21 1.26 -7.80
C THR A 95 7.21 0.32 -7.13
N LEU A 96 6.14 0.87 -6.55
CA LEU A 96 5.00 0.09 -6.10
C LEU A 96 4.24 -0.49 -7.30
N VAL A 97 4.03 -1.80 -7.32
CA VAL A 97 3.38 -2.53 -8.41
C VAL A 97 2.01 -3.05 -7.94
N PRO A 98 0.89 -2.66 -8.58
CA PRO A 98 -0.44 -3.07 -8.14
C PRO A 98 -0.59 -4.58 -8.12
N TYR A 99 -1.17 -5.12 -7.04
CA TYR A 99 -1.37 -6.57 -6.84
C TYR A 99 -0.07 -7.39 -6.80
N VAL A 100 1.03 -6.73 -6.44
CA VAL A 100 2.35 -7.35 -6.22
C VAL A 100 2.98 -6.78 -4.97
N SER A 101 3.09 -5.46 -4.86
CA SER A 101 3.71 -4.83 -3.69
C SER A 101 2.82 -4.91 -2.45
N ALA A 102 3.41 -5.31 -1.33
CA ALA A 102 2.85 -5.21 0.01
C ALA A 102 3.82 -4.51 0.96
N ALA A 103 3.29 -3.96 2.04
CA ALA A 103 4.05 -3.47 3.18
C ALA A 103 3.80 -4.36 4.41
N ALA A 104 4.85 -4.60 5.19
CA ALA A 104 4.79 -5.32 6.45
C ALA A 104 5.83 -4.79 7.43
N ASP A 105 5.72 -5.16 8.71
CA ASP A 105 6.81 -4.90 9.65
C ASP A 105 7.95 -5.89 9.35
N PRO A 106 9.19 -5.43 9.09
CA PRO A 106 10.29 -6.30 8.71
C PRO A 106 10.69 -7.30 9.81
N SER A 107 10.32 -7.04 11.08
CA SER A 107 10.52 -8.00 12.17
C SER A 107 9.50 -9.13 12.21
N VAL A 108 8.38 -8.99 11.49
CA VAL A 108 7.27 -9.94 11.40
C VAL A 108 7.30 -10.68 10.06
N LEU A 109 7.34 -9.93 8.96
CA LEU A 109 7.40 -10.46 7.61
C LEU A 109 8.50 -9.70 6.84
N PRO A 110 9.71 -10.29 6.73
CA PRO A 110 10.86 -9.60 6.16
C PRO A 110 10.64 -9.13 4.72
N GLN A 111 11.30 -8.03 4.35
CA GLN A 111 11.35 -7.56 2.97
C GLN A 111 11.80 -8.67 2.00
N GLY A 112 11.18 -8.73 0.83
CA GLY A 112 11.37 -9.76 -0.20
C GLY A 112 10.56 -11.04 0.03
N THR A 113 9.83 -11.15 1.16
CA THR A 113 8.98 -12.31 1.40
C THR A 113 7.80 -12.31 0.43
N ALA A 114 7.69 -13.35 -0.39
CA ALA A 114 6.56 -13.58 -1.25
C ALA A 114 5.46 -14.38 -0.52
N PHE A 115 4.20 -14.02 -0.74
CA PHE A 115 3.06 -14.69 -0.14
C PHE A 115 1.79 -14.61 -1.00
N THR A 116 0.82 -15.44 -0.65
CA THR A 116 -0.54 -15.40 -1.20
C THR A 116 -1.55 -15.26 -0.08
N VAL A 117 -2.65 -14.56 -0.34
CA VAL A 117 -3.80 -14.54 0.56
C VAL A 117 -4.66 -15.75 0.26
N THR A 118 -4.69 -16.72 1.17
CA THR A 118 -5.45 -17.98 0.99
C THR A 118 -6.80 -17.97 1.73
N GLY A 119 -7.03 -16.99 2.60
CA GLY A 119 -8.33 -16.71 3.19
C GLY A 119 -8.47 -15.25 3.60
N CYS A 120 -9.57 -14.60 3.26
CA CYS A 120 -9.74 -13.16 3.50
C CYS A 120 -10.38 -12.80 4.85
N GLY A 121 -10.73 -13.79 5.68
CA GLY A 121 -11.32 -13.54 6.99
C GLY A 121 -12.66 -12.77 6.91
N HIS A 122 -12.77 -11.69 7.68
CA HIS A 122 -13.98 -10.88 7.81
C HIS A 122 -13.67 -9.38 7.84
N LEU A 123 -14.67 -8.55 7.51
CA LEU A 123 -14.58 -7.09 7.68
C LEU A 123 -14.42 -6.75 9.17
N SER A 124 -13.35 -6.05 9.54
CA SER A 124 -13.02 -5.73 10.95
C SER A 124 -14.13 -4.97 11.67
N ASN A 125 -14.87 -4.13 10.93
CA ASN A 125 -15.94 -3.30 11.49
C ASN A 125 -17.29 -4.02 11.69
N LYS A 126 -17.51 -5.19 11.07
CA LYS A 126 -18.84 -5.83 11.00
C LYS A 126 -18.84 -7.33 11.26
N LYS A 127 -17.67 -7.97 11.42
CA LYS A 127 -17.51 -9.44 11.55
C LYS A 127 -18.21 -10.26 10.45
N SER A 128 -18.58 -9.62 9.34
CA SER A 128 -19.19 -10.25 8.18
C SER A 128 -18.13 -10.59 7.14
N PRO A 129 -18.35 -11.60 6.28
CA PRO A 129 -17.44 -11.86 5.16
C PRO A 129 -17.23 -10.61 4.29
N PRO A 130 -16.03 -10.42 3.71
CA PRO A 130 -15.82 -9.39 2.71
C PRO A 130 -16.61 -9.71 1.43
N PRO A 131 -16.87 -8.70 0.57
CA PRO A 131 -17.39 -8.96 -0.76
C PRO A 131 -16.53 -9.96 -1.53
N ALA A 132 -17.16 -10.94 -2.19
CA ALA A 132 -16.44 -12.01 -2.91
C ALA A 132 -15.43 -11.47 -3.92
N ALA A 133 -15.82 -10.46 -4.72
CA ALA A 133 -14.94 -9.85 -5.72
C ALA A 133 -13.69 -9.20 -5.13
N MET A 134 -13.76 -8.68 -3.90
CA MET A 134 -12.59 -8.17 -3.19
C MET A 134 -11.68 -9.33 -2.80
N CYS A 135 -12.24 -10.37 -2.16
CA CYS A 135 -11.46 -11.51 -1.73
C CYS A 135 -10.81 -12.25 -2.90
N ASP A 136 -11.57 -12.57 -3.94
CA ASP A 136 -11.09 -13.24 -5.15
C ASP A 136 -9.91 -12.50 -5.78
N ARG A 137 -9.98 -11.16 -5.80
CA ARG A 137 -8.94 -10.32 -6.38
C ARG A 137 -7.69 -10.28 -5.52
N LEU A 138 -7.83 -10.22 -4.19
CA LEU A 138 -6.69 -10.24 -3.27
C LEU A 138 -6.02 -11.62 -3.21
N SER A 139 -6.80 -12.70 -3.32
CA SER A 139 -6.30 -14.08 -3.30
C SER A 139 -5.68 -14.51 -4.63
N ALA A 140 -6.09 -13.92 -5.75
CA ALA A 140 -5.50 -14.19 -7.07
C ALA A 140 -4.15 -13.49 -7.30
N ALA A 141 -3.78 -12.56 -6.43
CA ALA A 141 -2.54 -11.80 -6.53
C ALA A 141 -1.35 -12.57 -5.93
N SER A 142 -0.15 -12.27 -6.43
CA SER A 142 1.12 -12.79 -5.90
C SER A 142 1.85 -11.64 -5.23
N TRP A 143 1.80 -11.61 -3.90
CA TRP A 143 2.29 -10.49 -3.11
C TRP A 143 3.76 -10.69 -2.75
N GLU A 144 4.47 -9.57 -2.61
CA GLU A 144 5.84 -9.49 -2.12
C GLU A 144 5.95 -8.28 -1.18
N VAL A 145 6.54 -8.49 0.00
CA VAL A 145 6.87 -7.40 0.91
C VAL A 145 7.99 -6.57 0.28
N SER A 146 7.63 -5.43 -0.30
CA SER A 146 8.58 -4.53 -0.99
C SER A 146 8.59 -3.12 -0.40
N ASP A 147 7.68 -2.86 0.52
CA ASP A 147 7.51 -1.60 1.23
C ASP A 147 7.43 -1.87 2.73
N GLU A 148 7.49 -0.81 3.54
CA GLU A 148 7.56 -0.93 5.00
C GLU A 148 6.58 0.01 5.70
N PHE A 149 6.05 -0.43 6.84
CA PHE A 149 5.31 0.46 7.72
C PHE A 149 6.22 1.55 8.28
N THR A 150 5.62 2.69 8.65
CA THR A 150 6.27 3.59 9.61
C THR A 150 6.61 2.78 10.87
N PRO A 151 7.86 2.84 11.39
CA PRO A 151 8.30 2.01 12.51
C PRO A 151 7.30 2.00 13.68
N GLY A 152 6.92 0.80 14.12
CA GLY A 152 5.95 0.59 15.20
C GLY A 152 4.46 0.62 14.80
N SER A 153 4.14 0.76 13.50
CA SER A 153 2.74 0.79 13.02
C SER A 153 2.23 -0.53 12.45
N GLY A 154 3.11 -1.52 12.23
CA GLY A 154 2.73 -2.80 11.62
C GLY A 154 2.08 -3.79 12.60
N GLY A 155 2.60 -3.92 13.82
CA GLY A 155 2.11 -4.95 14.75
C GLY A 155 2.38 -6.38 14.25
N ASP A 156 1.90 -7.39 14.99
CA ASP A 156 2.43 -8.76 14.87
C ASP A 156 1.91 -9.58 13.67
N HIS A 157 0.81 -9.16 13.02
CA HIS A 157 0.20 -9.88 11.89
C HIS A 157 -0.58 -8.92 10.98
N HIS A 158 0.08 -7.93 10.39
CA HIS A 158 -0.56 -6.96 9.49
C HIS A 158 0.22 -6.85 8.18
N VAL A 159 -0.51 -6.83 7.07
CA VAL A 159 0.03 -6.42 5.77
C VAL A 159 -0.87 -5.37 5.11
N ASP A 160 -0.23 -4.38 4.50
CA ASP A 160 -0.86 -3.40 3.64
C ASP A 160 -0.64 -3.79 2.17
N LEU A 161 -1.73 -3.98 1.43
CA LEU A 161 -1.71 -4.51 0.06
C LEU A 161 -1.87 -3.39 -0.96
N TYR A 162 -0.87 -3.17 -1.82
CA TYR A 162 -0.94 -2.11 -2.82
C TYR A 162 -1.80 -2.49 -4.02
N ILE A 163 -2.91 -1.76 -4.22
CA ILE A 163 -3.90 -2.06 -5.26
C ILE A 163 -3.85 -1.09 -6.45
N GLY A 164 -2.89 -0.17 -6.48
CA GLY A 164 -2.72 0.81 -7.54
C GLY A 164 -3.46 2.12 -7.30
N GLU A 165 -3.79 2.82 -8.39
CA GLU A 165 -4.44 4.13 -8.34
C GLU A 165 -5.92 4.02 -7.94
N GLU A 166 -6.40 4.96 -7.12
CA GLU A 166 -7.85 5.12 -6.94
C GLU A 166 -8.53 5.42 -8.28
N THR A 167 -9.75 4.92 -8.43
CA THR A 167 -10.43 4.89 -9.74
C THR A 167 -11.64 5.82 -9.82
N GLN A 168 -12.08 6.39 -8.70
CA GLN A 168 -13.27 7.23 -8.63
C GLN A 168 -13.27 8.20 -7.45
N LYS A 169 -14.14 9.20 -7.51
CA LYS A 169 -14.46 10.06 -6.36
C LYS A 169 -15.02 9.21 -5.21
N ASN A 170 -14.75 9.63 -3.99
CA ASN A 170 -15.18 8.95 -2.77
C ASN A 170 -14.71 7.48 -2.74
N PHE A 171 -13.48 7.21 -3.20
CA PHE A 171 -12.87 5.87 -3.17
C PHE A 171 -12.93 5.24 -1.77
N THR A 172 -12.80 6.06 -0.73
CA THR A 172 -12.91 5.66 0.68
C THR A 172 -14.31 5.17 1.10
N ASN A 173 -15.33 5.36 0.27
CA ASN A 173 -16.68 4.83 0.49
C ASN A 173 -16.92 3.51 -0.26
N THR A 174 -15.89 2.96 -0.90
CA THR A 174 -15.99 1.70 -1.65
C THR A 174 -15.62 0.51 -0.76
N GLN A 175 -15.89 -0.70 -1.28
CA GLN A 175 -15.45 -1.93 -0.63
C GLN A 175 -13.92 -2.00 -0.42
N TRP A 176 -13.14 -1.32 -1.25
CA TRP A 176 -11.68 -1.38 -1.18
C TRP A 176 -11.14 -0.72 0.08
N TYR A 177 -11.78 0.33 0.58
CA TYR A 177 -11.34 1.02 1.79
C TYR A 177 -11.90 0.35 3.06
N ASN A 178 -11.51 -0.91 3.27
CA ASN A 178 -11.82 -1.68 4.46
C ASN A 178 -10.60 -2.47 4.91
N THR A 179 -10.54 -2.70 6.22
CA THR A 179 -9.63 -3.66 6.84
C THR A 179 -10.32 -5.01 6.98
N LEU A 180 -9.57 -6.08 6.71
CA LEU A 180 -9.97 -7.47 6.88
C LEU A 180 -9.20 -8.06 8.05
N SER A 181 -9.88 -8.76 8.97
CA SER A 181 -9.24 -9.41 10.11
C SER A 181 -9.43 -10.92 10.06
N GLY A 182 -8.48 -11.65 10.65
CA GLY A 182 -8.50 -13.12 10.67
C GLY A 182 -8.22 -13.74 9.29
N ALA A 183 -7.50 -13.03 8.44
CA ALA A 183 -7.04 -13.54 7.17
C ALA A 183 -5.97 -14.63 7.35
N THR A 184 -5.73 -15.38 6.28
CA THR A 184 -4.73 -16.44 6.21
C THR A 184 -3.81 -16.19 5.02
N LEU A 185 -2.50 -16.27 5.29
CA LEU A 185 -1.45 -16.14 4.30
C LEU A 185 -0.75 -17.49 4.11
N THR A 186 -0.27 -17.75 2.90
CA THR A 186 0.67 -18.83 2.62
C THR A 186 1.93 -18.22 2.04
N LEU A 187 3.06 -18.43 2.69
CA LEU A 187 4.35 -17.95 2.22
C LEU A 187 4.80 -18.81 1.05
N ALA A 188 5.41 -18.18 0.04
CA ALA A 188 6.12 -18.93 -0.99
C ALA A 188 7.33 -19.61 -0.35
N SER A 189 7.57 -20.87 -0.69
CA SER A 189 8.78 -21.57 -0.25
C SER A 189 9.99 -20.79 -0.76
N ALA A 190 10.90 -20.44 0.14
CA ALA A 190 12.21 -19.98 -0.29
C ALA A 190 12.89 -21.14 -1.03
N ASP A 191 13.40 -20.89 -2.24
CA ASP A 191 14.40 -21.77 -2.85
C ASP A 191 15.58 -21.82 -1.85
N ARG A 192 15.68 -22.90 -1.08
CA ARG A 192 16.79 -23.16 -0.16
C ARG A 192 17.89 -23.94 -0.85
#